data_AF-A0A7R9ZV96-F1
#
_entry.id   AF-A0A7R9ZV96-F1
#
_cell.length_a   1.000
_cell.length_b   1.000
_cell.length_c   1.000
_cell.angle_alpha   90.00
_cell.angle_beta   90.00
_cell.angle_gamma   90.00
#
_symmetry.space_group_name_H-M   'P 1'
#
loop_
_entity.id
_entity.type
_entity.pdbx_description
1 polymer ?
#
loop_
_entity_poly.entity_id
_entity_poly.type
_entity_poly.pdbx_seq_one_letter_code
_entity_poly.pdbx_strand_id
1 'polypeptide(L)'
;PAEGAGGMRGAEAAAPTAKGQELGPAAEAVWQGLIAASRWANRAPWQALLLVQVLVLASYAPALVYQGMLMDDAVAIERNPNVVGEKASLAEFLRRDFWGLPMHGSGWTNKSFRPLTTLTYRWNYLLHGLQSSGFHITNVLLHCSTSMLVGRTAELVLGLPGAWAAVAGA
;
A
#
# COMPACT_ATOMS: atom_id res chain seq x y z
N PRO A 1 -14.44 10.93 45.01
CA PRO A 1 -14.49 9.68 44.21
C PRO A 1 -13.60 9.82 42.97
N ALA A 2 -12.32 9.47 43.12
CA ALA A 2 -11.34 9.47 42.06
C ALA A 2 -11.11 8.01 41.62
N GLU A 3 -11.72 7.61 40.50
CA GLU A 3 -11.51 6.29 39.91
C GLU A 3 -10.48 6.38 38.78
N GLY A 4 -9.29 5.87 39.06
CA GLY A 4 -8.77 4.74 38.28
C GLY A 4 -8.35 4.97 36.84
N ALA A 5 -7.66 6.08 36.51
CA ALA A 5 -6.83 6.13 35.30
C ALA A 5 -5.52 5.35 35.53
N GLY A 6 -5.62 4.02 35.62
CA GLY A 6 -4.49 3.10 35.66
C GLY A 6 -3.82 3.02 34.29
N GLY A 7 -3.07 4.07 33.93
CA GLY A 7 -2.19 4.03 32.77
C GLY A 7 -1.26 2.82 32.90
N MET A 8 -1.27 1.95 31.89
CA MET A 8 -0.32 0.85 31.76
C MET A 8 1.10 1.43 31.72
N ARG A 9 1.71 1.62 32.90
CA ARG A 9 3.14 1.83 33.04
C ARG A 9 3.80 0.57 32.54
N GLY A 10 4.54 0.70 31.45
CA GLY A 10 5.13 -0.42 30.72
C GLY A 10 5.84 -1.40 31.64
N ALA A 11 5.32 -2.62 31.68
CA ALA A 11 6.08 -3.75 32.17
C ALA A 11 7.34 -3.86 31.30
N GLU A 12 8.52 -3.81 31.94
CA GLU A 12 9.77 -4.15 31.30
C GLU A 12 9.70 -5.62 30.89
N ALA A 13 9.54 -5.90 29.59
CA ALA A 13 9.49 -7.26 29.09
C ALA A 13 10.86 -7.91 29.36
N ALA A 14 10.92 -8.79 30.36
CA ALA A 14 12.12 -9.55 30.68
C ALA A 14 12.55 -10.42 29.49
N ALA A 15 13.86 -10.60 29.32
CA ALA A 15 14.41 -11.39 28.23
C ALA A 15 13.96 -12.85 28.29
N PRO A 16 13.62 -13.48 27.16
CA PRO A 16 13.15 -14.86 27.14
C PRO A 16 14.31 -15.79 27.51
N THR A 17 14.22 -16.42 28.67
CA THR A 17 15.18 -17.44 29.11
C THR A 17 14.79 -18.80 28.52
N ALA A 18 15.63 -19.38 27.67
CA ALA A 18 15.43 -20.75 27.22
C ALA A 18 15.82 -21.72 28.35
N LYS A 19 14.83 -22.42 28.94
CA LYS A 19 15.04 -23.51 29.92
C LYS A 19 16.05 -23.17 31.05
N GLY A 20 15.95 -21.97 31.64
CA GLY A 20 16.78 -21.58 32.78
C GLY A 20 18.25 -21.29 32.45
N GLN A 21 18.64 -21.23 31.17
CA GLN A 21 19.91 -20.61 30.77
C GLN A 21 19.68 -19.14 30.43
N GLU A 22 20.56 -18.28 30.96
CA GLU A 22 20.64 -16.88 30.54
C GLU A 22 21.03 -16.79 29.07
N LEU A 23 20.49 -15.78 28.38
CA LEU A 23 20.84 -15.52 26.98
C LEU A 23 22.33 -15.19 26.89
N GLY A 24 23.02 -15.76 25.91
CA GLY A 24 24.38 -15.34 25.59
C GLY A 24 24.42 -13.86 25.17
N PRO A 25 25.58 -13.17 25.26
CA PRO A 25 25.67 -11.72 25.03
C PRO A 25 25.11 -11.26 23.68
N ALA A 26 25.27 -12.07 22.62
CA ALA A 26 24.72 -11.77 21.31
C ALA A 26 23.18 -11.83 21.28
N ALA A 27 22.58 -12.82 21.95
CA ALA A 27 21.14 -12.96 22.02
C ALA A 27 20.50 -11.87 22.87
N GLU A 28 21.16 -11.47 23.97
CA GLU A 28 20.72 -10.33 24.79
C GLU A 28 20.76 -9.02 23.99
N ALA A 29 21.84 -8.77 23.23
CA ALA A 29 21.93 -7.58 22.38
C ALA A 29 20.80 -7.52 21.33
N VAL A 30 20.47 -8.65 20.70
CA VAL A 30 19.33 -8.74 19.76
C VAL A 30 18.02 -8.45 20.49
N TRP A 31 17.80 -9.06 21.66
CA TRP A 31 16.59 -8.86 22.44
C TRP A 31 16.39 -7.39 22.84
N GLN A 32 17.43 -6.75 23.36
CA GLN A 32 17.39 -5.33 23.72
C GLN A 32 17.14 -4.45 22.49
N GLY A 33 17.69 -4.80 21.33
CA GLY A 33 17.41 -4.15 20.05
C GLY A 33 15.94 -4.25 19.65
N LEU A 34 15.32 -5.44 19.79
CA LEU A 34 13.90 -5.65 19.49
C LEU A 34 12.98 -4.85 20.42
N ILE A 35 13.28 -4.81 21.72
CA ILE A 35 12.54 -3.99 22.68
C ILE A 35 12.67 -2.51 22.34
N ALA A 36 13.89 -2.03 22.06
CA ALA A 36 14.12 -0.64 21.69
C ALA A 36 13.34 -0.27 20.41
N ALA A 37 13.35 -1.12 19.38
CA ALA A 37 12.60 -0.92 18.15
C ALA A 37 11.08 -0.90 18.39
N SER A 38 10.55 -1.82 19.19
CA SER A 38 9.13 -1.85 19.58
C SER A 38 8.74 -0.59 20.34
N ARG A 39 9.55 -0.15 21.31
CA ARG A 39 9.31 1.09 22.05
C ARG A 39 9.35 2.32 21.15
N TRP A 40 10.29 2.39 20.20
CA TRP A 40 10.36 3.47 19.21
C TRP A 40 9.09 3.51 18.36
N ALA A 41 8.68 2.38 17.79
CA ALA A 41 7.49 2.31 16.93
C ALA A 41 6.19 2.62 17.68
N ASN A 42 6.12 2.29 18.97
CA ASN A 42 4.96 2.58 19.82
C ASN A 42 5.02 3.96 20.49
N ARG A 43 6.16 4.67 20.45
CA ARG A 43 6.29 6.01 21.04
C ARG A 43 5.41 7.02 20.30
N ALA A 44 5.36 6.92 18.98
CA ALA A 44 4.38 7.64 18.19
C ALA A 44 4.00 6.88 16.91
N PRO A 45 2.69 6.60 16.68
CA PRO A 45 2.23 5.77 15.57
C PRO A 45 2.66 6.27 14.19
N TRP A 46 2.81 7.59 14.03
CA TRP A 46 3.25 8.19 12.77
C TRP A 46 4.68 7.80 12.36
N GLN A 47 5.56 7.42 13.30
CA GLN A 47 6.93 7.02 12.99
C GLN A 47 6.97 5.69 12.25
N ALA A 48 6.17 4.72 12.71
CA ALA A 48 6.03 3.42 12.07
C ALA A 48 5.37 3.56 10.69
N LEU A 49 4.34 4.38 10.57
CA LEU A 49 3.71 4.69 9.28
C LEU A 49 4.70 5.36 8.30
N LEU A 50 5.50 6.32 8.76
CA LEU A 50 6.51 6.97 7.93
C LEU A 50 7.58 5.98 7.46
N LEU A 51 8.03 5.08 8.33
CA LEU A 51 8.98 4.02 7.96
C LEU A 51 8.41 3.13 6.87
N VAL A 52 7.14 2.72 6.97
CA VAL A 52 6.46 1.95 5.92
C VAL A 52 6.45 2.73 4.60
N GLN A 53 6.17 4.03 4.62
CA GLN A 53 6.24 4.83 3.38
C GLN A 53 7.64 4.86 2.76
N VAL A 54 8.69 4.95 3.58
CA VAL A 54 10.08 4.89 3.08
C VAL A 54 10.36 3.52 2.45
N LEU A 55 9.92 2.44 3.09
CA LEU A 55 10.10 1.07 2.57
C LEU A 55 9.34 0.85 1.26
N VAL A 56 8.12 1.35 1.15
CA VAL A 56 7.32 1.35 -0.09
C VAL A 56 8.06 2.10 -1.19
N LEU A 57 8.52 3.33 -0.93
CA LEU A 57 9.25 4.09 -1.95
C LEU A 57 10.54 3.38 -2.38
N ALA A 58 11.26 2.76 -1.44
CA ALA A 58 12.47 2.03 -1.73
C ALA A 58 12.20 0.76 -2.57
N SER A 59 11.14 0.02 -2.27
CA SER A 59 10.78 -1.20 -3.01
C SER A 59 10.30 -0.91 -4.43
N TYR A 60 9.62 0.23 -4.65
CA TYR A 60 9.14 0.66 -5.96
C TYR A 60 10.13 1.55 -6.74
N ALA A 61 11.26 1.95 -6.16
CA ALA A 61 12.25 2.79 -6.82
C ALA A 61 12.69 2.25 -8.22
N PRO A 62 12.91 0.93 -8.42
CA PRO A 62 13.25 0.41 -9.74
C PRO A 62 12.14 0.64 -10.78
N ALA A 63 10.87 0.57 -10.38
CA ALA A 63 9.74 0.78 -11.28
C ALA A 63 9.65 2.24 -11.77
N LEU A 64 10.08 3.20 -10.94
CA LEU A 64 10.07 4.63 -11.31
C LEU A 64 11.05 4.96 -12.44
N VAL A 65 12.13 4.18 -12.58
CA VAL A 65 13.15 4.37 -13.62
C VAL A 65 12.83 3.55 -14.88
N TYR A 66 12.05 2.48 -14.75
CA TYR A 66 11.66 1.64 -15.87
C TYR A 66 10.78 2.38 -16.89
N GLN A 67 11.08 2.20 -18.18
CA GLN A 67 10.49 2.96 -19.30
C GLN A 67 9.53 2.14 -20.19
N GLY A 68 9.10 0.95 -19.75
CA GLY A 68 8.19 0.09 -20.52
C GLY A 68 6.85 -0.14 -19.83
N MET A 69 5.91 -0.73 -20.57
CA MET A 69 4.69 -1.36 -20.05
C MET A 69 4.93 -2.86 -19.93
N LEU A 70 4.47 -3.50 -18.85
CA LEU A 70 4.69 -4.92 -18.60
C LEU A 70 3.39 -5.72 -18.68
N MET A 71 3.43 -6.85 -19.40
CA MET A 71 2.38 -7.87 -19.43
C MET A 71 0.98 -7.28 -19.70
N ASP A 72 0.18 -7.14 -18.64
CA ASP A 72 -1.20 -6.70 -18.68
C ASP A 72 -1.34 -5.20 -18.97
N ASP A 73 -0.32 -4.40 -18.68
CA ASP A 73 -0.32 -2.95 -18.93
C ASP A 73 -0.51 -2.65 -20.43
N ALA A 74 0.10 -3.46 -21.30
CA ALA A 74 -0.04 -3.31 -22.74
C ALA A 74 -1.51 -3.44 -23.19
N VAL A 75 -2.28 -4.33 -22.58
CA VAL A 75 -3.70 -4.50 -22.91
C VAL A 75 -4.56 -3.47 -22.17
N ALA A 76 -4.31 -3.26 -20.89
CA ALA A 76 -5.13 -2.41 -20.03
C ALA A 76 -4.95 -0.91 -20.31
N ILE A 77 -3.79 -0.49 -20.82
CA ILE A 77 -3.41 0.90 -21.09
C ILE A 77 -3.21 1.11 -22.59
N GLU A 78 -2.16 0.56 -23.19
CA GLU A 78 -1.74 0.94 -24.55
C GLU A 78 -2.77 0.60 -25.63
N ARG A 79 -3.43 -0.56 -25.50
CA ARG A 79 -4.40 -1.06 -26.46
C ARG A 79 -5.84 -0.81 -26.06
N ASN A 80 -6.07 -0.16 -24.91
CA ASN A 80 -7.40 0.04 -24.37
C ASN A 80 -8.04 1.30 -24.97
N PRO A 81 -9.13 1.19 -25.75
CA PRO A 81 -9.77 2.35 -26.37
C PRO A 81 -10.31 3.36 -25.34
N ASN A 82 -10.65 2.92 -24.12
CA ASN A 82 -11.07 3.83 -23.05
C ASN A 82 -9.92 4.69 -22.52
N VAL A 83 -8.68 4.25 -22.68
CA VAL A 83 -7.49 4.95 -22.20
C VAL A 83 -6.91 5.83 -23.31
N VAL A 84 -6.55 5.24 -24.45
CA VAL A 84 -5.88 5.95 -25.54
C VAL A 84 -6.81 6.55 -26.59
N GLY A 85 -8.11 6.22 -26.55
CA GLY A 85 -9.06 6.67 -27.56
C GLY A 85 -9.31 8.19 -27.53
N GLU A 86 -9.33 8.79 -28.73
CA GLU A 86 -9.52 10.23 -28.94
C GLU A 86 -10.87 10.73 -28.41
N LYS A 87 -11.94 9.95 -28.57
CA LYS A 87 -13.29 10.32 -28.16
C LYS A 87 -13.62 9.78 -26.77
N ALA A 88 -13.89 10.68 -25.83
CA ALA A 88 -14.39 10.33 -24.50
C ALA A 88 -15.92 10.20 -24.51
N SER A 89 -16.45 9.03 -24.86
CA SER A 89 -17.86 8.71 -24.65
C SER A 89 -18.04 8.05 -23.29
N LEU A 90 -18.66 8.74 -22.33
CA LEU A 90 -18.96 8.17 -21.00
C LEU A 90 -19.83 6.91 -21.10
N ALA A 91 -20.75 6.88 -22.07
CA ALA A 91 -21.61 5.72 -22.30
C ALA A 91 -20.84 4.49 -22.79
N GLU A 92 -19.85 4.67 -23.67
CA GLU A 92 -18.97 3.58 -24.11
C GLU A 92 -18.01 3.16 -23.01
N PHE A 93 -17.48 4.13 -22.25
CA PHE A 93 -16.60 3.90 -21.12
C PHE A 93 -17.24 2.95 -20.10
N LEU A 94 -18.50 3.20 -19.73
CA LEU A 94 -19.26 2.39 -18.77
C LEU A 94 -19.75 1.05 -19.35
N ARG A 95 -19.62 0.83 -20.67
CA ARG A 95 -20.06 -0.39 -21.36
C ARG A 95 -18.93 -1.34 -21.71
N ARG A 96 -17.69 -0.99 -21.41
CA ARG A 96 -16.52 -1.84 -21.65
C ARG A 96 -15.97 -2.39 -20.34
N ASP A 97 -15.35 -3.57 -20.42
CA ASP A 97 -14.61 -4.14 -19.31
C ASP A 97 -13.24 -3.45 -19.13
N PHE A 98 -12.50 -3.87 -18.12
CA PHE A 98 -11.20 -3.32 -17.76
C PHE A 98 -10.18 -3.35 -18.90
N TRP A 99 -10.29 -4.35 -19.80
CA TRP A 99 -9.40 -4.56 -20.93
C TRP A 99 -9.85 -3.81 -22.19
N GLY A 100 -10.95 -3.06 -22.11
CA GLY A 100 -11.48 -2.28 -23.22
C GLY A 100 -12.42 -3.05 -24.15
N LEU A 101 -12.85 -4.27 -23.78
CA LEU A 101 -13.77 -5.08 -24.58
C LEU A 101 -15.23 -4.76 -24.25
N PRO A 102 -16.17 -4.87 -25.21
CA PRO A 102 -17.61 -4.72 -24.92
C PRO A 102 -18.06 -5.72 -23.86
N MET A 103 -18.60 -5.20 -22.76
CA MET A 103 -18.99 -6.00 -21.59
C MET A 103 -20.31 -6.76 -21.80
N HIS A 104 -21.16 -6.27 -22.71
CA HIS A 104 -22.45 -6.85 -23.05
C HIS A 104 -22.44 -7.26 -24.53
N GLY A 105 -22.81 -8.51 -24.83
CA GLY A 105 -22.85 -9.05 -26.19
C GLY A 105 -22.46 -10.52 -26.25
N SER A 106 -22.35 -11.06 -27.47
CA SER A 106 -21.95 -12.46 -27.74
C SER A 106 -20.43 -12.66 -27.84
N GLY A 107 -19.64 -11.58 -27.81
CA GLY A 107 -18.17 -11.64 -27.86
C GLY A 107 -17.52 -12.08 -26.55
N TRP A 108 -16.24 -12.42 -26.62
CA TRP A 108 -15.44 -12.73 -25.44
C TRP A 108 -15.16 -11.46 -24.62
N THR A 109 -15.31 -11.56 -23.29
CA THR A 109 -15.02 -10.51 -22.31
C THR A 109 -14.65 -11.16 -20.99
N ASN A 110 -13.76 -10.52 -20.22
CA ASN A 110 -13.44 -10.97 -18.88
C ASN A 110 -14.51 -10.57 -17.84
N LYS A 111 -15.45 -9.68 -18.23
CA LYS A 111 -16.50 -9.10 -17.38
C LYS A 111 -15.97 -8.42 -16.10
N SER A 112 -14.69 -8.05 -16.07
CA SER A 112 -14.09 -7.29 -14.98
C SER A 112 -14.39 -5.81 -15.17
N PHE A 113 -15.32 -5.27 -14.39
CA PHE A 113 -15.69 -3.86 -14.45
C PHE A 113 -14.88 -3.04 -13.42
N ARG A 114 -13.96 -2.19 -13.89
CA ARG A 114 -13.06 -1.38 -13.04
C ARG A 114 -12.98 0.09 -13.51
N PRO A 115 -14.12 0.80 -13.54
CA PRO A 115 -14.20 2.12 -14.16
C PRO A 115 -13.26 3.14 -13.51
N LEU A 116 -13.09 3.13 -12.19
CA LEU A 116 -12.21 4.10 -11.52
C LEU A 116 -10.74 3.89 -11.90
N THR A 117 -10.28 2.63 -11.96
CA THR A 117 -8.90 2.31 -12.37
C THR A 117 -8.64 2.71 -13.83
N THR A 118 -9.55 2.35 -14.74
CA THR A 118 -9.42 2.73 -16.16
C THR A 118 -9.48 4.25 -16.35
N LEU A 119 -10.26 4.97 -15.54
CA LEU A 119 -10.29 6.43 -15.56
C LEU A 119 -8.95 7.04 -15.12
N THR A 120 -8.34 6.52 -14.06
CA THR A 120 -7.00 6.94 -13.63
C THR A 120 -5.96 6.73 -14.73
N TYR A 121 -6.02 5.61 -15.47
CA TYR A 121 -5.15 5.39 -16.63
C TYR A 121 -5.40 6.39 -17.75
N ARG A 122 -6.67 6.69 -18.06
CA ARG A 122 -7.01 7.72 -19.05
C ARG A 122 -6.44 9.08 -18.65
N TRP A 123 -6.58 9.49 -17.39
CA TRP A 123 -6.01 10.76 -16.92
C TRP A 123 -4.49 10.78 -17.00
N ASN A 124 -3.82 9.69 -16.64
CA ASN A 124 -2.38 9.57 -16.84
C ASN A 124 -1.99 9.73 -18.30
N TYR A 125 -2.68 9.02 -19.20
CA TYR A 125 -2.45 9.13 -20.64
C TYR A 125 -2.63 10.56 -21.16
N LEU A 126 -3.66 11.27 -20.69
CA LEU A 126 -3.88 12.67 -21.09
C LEU A 126 -2.79 13.63 -20.58
N LEU A 127 -2.12 13.31 -19.47
CA LEU A 127 -1.09 14.16 -18.87
C LEU A 127 0.30 13.94 -19.49
N HIS A 128 0.68 12.70 -19.77
CA HIS A 128 2.05 12.35 -20.17
C HIS A 128 2.13 11.26 -21.26
N GLY A 129 1.00 10.88 -21.85
CA GLY A 129 0.95 9.87 -22.92
C GLY A 129 1.23 8.46 -22.38
N LEU A 130 2.04 7.70 -23.12
CA LEU A 130 2.43 6.33 -22.75
C LEU A 130 3.74 6.27 -21.95
N GLN A 131 4.14 7.38 -21.31
CA GLN A 131 5.31 7.39 -20.43
C GLN A 131 5.00 6.58 -19.16
N SER A 132 5.51 5.34 -19.08
CA SER A 132 5.19 4.40 -17.99
C SER A 132 5.54 4.94 -16.60
N SER A 133 6.60 5.75 -16.50
CA SER A 133 7.00 6.41 -15.25
C SER A 133 5.86 7.22 -14.61
N GLY A 134 5.02 7.91 -15.40
CA GLY A 134 3.90 8.67 -14.86
C GLY A 134 2.79 7.78 -14.28
N PHE A 135 2.53 6.62 -14.91
CA PHE A 135 1.61 5.61 -14.36
C PHE A 135 2.17 5.01 -13.06
N HIS A 136 3.45 4.69 -13.03
CA HIS A 136 4.10 4.15 -11.83
C HIS A 136 4.08 5.14 -10.67
N ILE A 137 4.38 6.42 -10.92
CA ILE A 137 4.30 7.49 -9.90
C ILE A 137 2.89 7.56 -9.33
N THR A 138 1.86 7.58 -10.19
CA THR A 138 0.47 7.61 -9.74
C THR A 138 0.12 6.39 -8.89
N ASN A 139 0.51 5.19 -9.33
CA ASN A 139 0.25 3.95 -8.58
C ASN A 139 0.95 3.95 -7.22
N VAL A 140 2.21 4.41 -7.14
CA VAL A 140 2.96 4.52 -5.88
C VAL A 140 2.30 5.53 -4.95
N LEU A 141 1.83 6.67 -5.44
CA LEU A 141 1.11 7.66 -4.63
C LEU A 141 -0.22 7.10 -4.08
N LEU A 142 -0.98 6.38 -4.91
CA LEU A 142 -2.23 5.75 -4.50
C LEU A 142 -1.99 4.63 -3.48
N HIS A 143 -0.95 3.81 -3.68
CA HIS A 143 -0.56 2.78 -2.73
C HIS A 143 -0.15 3.41 -1.40
N CYS A 144 0.74 4.42 -1.41
CA CYS A 144 1.11 5.16 -0.20
C CYS A 144 -0.11 5.71 0.55
N SER A 145 -1.05 6.33 -0.17
CA SER A 145 -2.27 6.88 0.43
C SER A 145 -3.15 5.78 1.04
N THR A 146 -3.30 4.66 0.34
CA THR A 146 -4.10 3.52 0.80
C THR A 146 -3.46 2.86 2.02
N SER A 147 -2.14 2.64 2.00
CA SER A 147 -1.36 2.12 3.13
C SER A 147 -1.54 2.95 4.39
N MET A 148 -1.43 4.28 4.27
CA MET A 148 -1.67 5.19 5.40
C MET A 148 -3.10 5.10 5.93
N LEU A 149 -4.10 5.06 5.04
CA LEU A 149 -5.50 4.95 5.42
C LEU A 149 -5.81 3.63 6.12
N VAL A 150 -5.29 2.51 5.61
CA VAL A 150 -5.45 1.19 6.23
C VAL A 150 -4.81 1.16 7.61
N GLY A 151 -3.55 1.64 7.73
CA GLY A 151 -2.87 1.70 9.02
C GLY A 151 -3.63 2.55 10.03
N ARG A 152 -4.07 3.76 9.65
CA ARG A 152 -4.88 4.61 10.53
C ARG A 152 -6.23 4.01 10.89
N THR A 153 -6.88 3.33 9.96
CA THR A 153 -8.15 2.64 10.23
C THR A 153 -7.93 1.51 11.23
N ALA A 154 -6.83 0.76 11.11
CA ALA A 154 -6.49 -0.30 12.05
C ALA A 154 -6.19 0.24 13.45
N GLU A 155 -5.52 1.40 13.58
CA GLU A 155 -5.35 2.07 14.88
C GLU A 155 -6.70 2.46 15.50
N LEU A 156 -7.54 3.13 14.70
CA LEU A 156 -8.78 3.73 15.20
C LEU A 156 -9.86 2.70 15.52
N VAL A 157 -9.96 1.64 14.72
CA VAL A 157 -11.04 0.64 14.82
C VAL A 157 -10.63 -0.56 15.66
N LEU A 158 -9.39 -1.05 15.49
CA LEU A 158 -8.92 -2.27 16.16
C LEU A 158 -8.04 -1.97 17.39
N GLY A 159 -7.67 -0.71 17.63
CA GLY A 159 -6.80 -0.34 18.74
C GLY A 159 -5.39 -0.93 18.63
N LEU A 160 -4.94 -1.23 17.40
CA LEU A 160 -3.61 -1.81 17.21
C LEU A 160 -2.52 -0.80 17.64
N PRO A 161 -1.47 -1.26 18.36
CA PRO A 161 -0.29 -0.45 18.60
C PRO A 161 0.35 0.01 17.28
N GLY A 162 1.01 1.18 17.29
CA GLY A 162 1.48 1.85 16.07
C GLY A 162 2.32 0.98 15.14
N ALA A 163 3.16 0.08 15.68
CA ALA A 163 3.92 -0.87 14.87
C ALA A 163 3.01 -1.84 14.08
N TRP A 164 1.98 -2.39 14.74
CA TRP A 164 1.07 -3.37 14.15
C TRP A 164 0.09 -2.73 13.19
N ALA A 165 -0.34 -1.50 13.47
CA ALA A 165 -1.11 -0.71 12.53
C ALA A 165 -0.31 -0.39 11.27
N ALA A 166 0.96 -0.01 11.40
CA ALA A 166 1.82 0.24 10.25
C ALA A 166 2.01 -1.03 9.41
N VAL A 167 2.20 -2.19 10.04
CA VAL A 167 2.25 -3.49 9.35
C VAL A 167 0.95 -3.81 8.62
N ALA A 168 -0.21 -3.47 9.19
CA ALA A 168 -1.50 -3.68 8.52
C ALA A 168 -1.65 -2.85 7.23
N GLY A 169 -0.96 -1.69 7.15
CA GLY A 169 -0.95 -0.83 5.98
C GLY A 169 0.18 -1.10 4.99
N ALA A 170 1.21 -1.85 5.36
CA ALA A 170 2.35 -2.18 4.50
C ALA A 170 1.98 -3.24 3.46
#